data_AF-A0A2E0K117-F1
#
_entry.id   AF-A0A2E0K117-F1
#
_cell.length_a   1.000
_cell.length_b   1.000
_cell.length_c   1.000
_cell.angle_alpha   90.00
_cell.angle_beta   90.00
_cell.angle_gamma   90.00
#
_symmetry.space_group_name_H-M   'P 1'
#
loop_
_entity.id
_entity.type
_entity.pdbx_description
1 polymer ?
#
loop_
_entity_poly.entity_id
_entity_poly.type
_entity_poly.pdbx_seq_one_letter_code
_entity_poly.pdbx_strand_id
1 'polypeptide(L)' 'EAGVFWTGYQFEEDVLWPLEKPTWTSGAVLLAADALSQCTTASRLFTEVDSREQPKLERRHLQA' A
#
# COMPACT_ATOMS: atom_id res chain seq x y z
N GLU A 1 -5.49 -17.98 13.42
CA GLU A 1 -6.10 -17.75 12.09
C GLU A 1 -5.04 -17.95 11.00
N ALA A 2 -5.40 -17.79 9.71
CA ALA A 2 -4.54 -18.15 8.57
C ALA A 2 -3.75 -16.98 7.95
N GLY A 3 -3.72 -15.78 8.55
CA GLY A 3 -2.91 -14.65 8.05
C GLY A 3 -3.35 -14.04 6.72
N VAL A 4 -4.60 -14.29 6.31
CA VAL A 4 -5.20 -13.83 5.05
C VAL A 4 -6.24 -12.74 5.28
N PHE A 5 -6.04 -11.60 4.62
CA PHE A 5 -6.81 -10.37 4.82
C PHE A 5 -7.76 -10.09 3.65
N TRP A 6 -8.93 -9.52 3.96
CA TRP A 6 -9.86 -9.01 2.96
C TRP A 6 -9.40 -7.64 2.44
N THR A 7 -9.70 -7.31 1.18
CA THR A 7 -9.29 -6.04 0.57
C THR A 7 -10.08 -4.85 1.14
N GLY A 8 -11.33 -5.06 1.57
CA GLY A 8 -12.13 -4.04 2.24
C GLY A 8 -13.43 -4.58 2.82
N TYR A 9 -14.30 -3.65 3.19
CA TYR A 9 -15.65 -3.88 3.70
C TYR A 9 -16.66 -3.13 2.83
N GLN A 10 -17.80 -3.75 2.57
CA GLN A 10 -18.91 -3.24 1.76
C GLN A 10 -20.08 -2.94 2.70
N PHE A 11 -20.62 -1.72 2.63
CA PHE A 11 -21.51 -1.15 3.66
C PHE A 11 -23.01 -1.45 3.47
N GLU A 12 -23.45 -1.91 2.29
CA GLU A 12 -24.87 -2.11 1.96
C GLU A 12 -25.32 -3.55 2.27
N GLU A 13 -24.40 -4.52 2.25
CA GLU A 13 -24.60 -5.95 2.50
C GLU A 13 -23.98 -6.43 3.83
N ASP A 14 -23.26 -5.56 4.57
CA ASP A 14 -22.47 -5.87 5.78
C ASP A 14 -21.32 -6.88 5.58
N VAL A 15 -20.78 -6.98 4.34
CA VAL A 15 -19.80 -8.02 3.97
C VAL A 15 -18.36 -7.52 3.85
N LEU A 16 -17.41 -8.40 4.23
CA LEU A 16 -15.99 -8.25 3.92
C LEU A 16 -15.70 -8.80 2.51
N TRP A 17 -15.09 -7.99 1.64
CA TRP A 17 -15.00 -8.24 0.20
C TRP A 17 -13.58 -8.01 -0.37
N PRO A 18 -13.14 -8.79 -1.39
CA PRO A 18 -13.75 -10.01 -1.90
C PRO A 18 -13.50 -11.19 -0.94
N LEU A 19 -14.36 -12.21 -0.99
CA LEU A 19 -14.25 -13.42 -0.15
C LEU A 19 -12.95 -14.21 -0.38
N GLU A 20 -12.34 -14.07 -1.57
CA GLU A 20 -11.12 -14.77 -1.99
C GLU A 20 -9.89 -14.47 -1.11
N LYS A 21 -9.84 -13.30 -0.45
CA LYS A 21 -8.68 -12.83 0.34
C LYS A 21 -7.35 -12.96 -0.43
N PRO A 22 -7.23 -12.35 -1.63
CA PRO A 22 -6.13 -12.63 -2.53
C PRO A 22 -4.78 -12.26 -1.90
N THR A 23 -3.74 -13.02 -2.22
CA THR A 23 -2.44 -12.97 -1.53
C THR A 23 -1.74 -11.61 -1.59
N TRP A 24 -2.03 -10.80 -2.62
CA TRP A 24 -1.54 -9.42 -2.73
C TRP A 24 -2.06 -8.50 -1.61
N THR A 25 -3.24 -8.77 -1.04
CA THR A 25 -3.78 -8.04 0.11
C THR A 25 -2.96 -8.32 1.37
N SER A 26 -2.61 -9.59 1.63
CA SER A 26 -1.65 -9.91 2.70
C SER A 26 -0.28 -9.28 2.45
N GLY A 27 0.17 -9.21 1.19
CA GLY A 27 1.37 -8.46 0.80
C GLY A 27 1.29 -6.98 1.17
N ALA A 28 0.18 -6.31 0.84
CA ALA A 28 -0.05 -4.91 1.20
C ALA A 28 -0.07 -4.69 2.72
N VAL A 29 -0.68 -5.59 3.50
CA VAL A 29 -0.69 -5.53 4.96
C VAL A 29 0.73 -5.71 5.55
N LEU A 30 1.56 -6.60 4.98
CA LEU A 30 2.96 -6.76 5.40
C LEU A 30 3.80 -5.51 5.09
N LEU A 31 3.60 -4.88 3.93
CA LEU A 31 4.28 -3.62 3.57
C LEU A 31 3.84 -2.46 4.47
N ALA A 32 2.54 -2.37 4.78
CA ALA A 32 2.01 -1.37 5.71
C ALA A 32 2.55 -1.60 7.14
N ALA A 33 2.67 -2.85 7.59
CA ALA A 33 3.27 -3.19 8.87
C ALA A 33 4.74 -2.72 8.92
N ASP A 34 5.57 -3.06 7.91
CA ASP A 34 6.98 -2.63 7.87
C ASP A 34 7.13 -1.10 7.80
N ALA A 35 6.27 -0.40 7.06
CA ALA A 35 6.26 1.07 7.01
C ALA A 35 5.93 1.71 8.38
N LEU A 36 5.06 1.08 9.18
CA LEU A 36 4.68 1.56 10.52
C LEU A 36 5.67 1.17 11.61
N SER A 37 6.27 -0.03 11.55
CA SER A 37 7.21 -0.53 12.57
C SER A 37 8.68 -0.25 12.26
N GLN A 38 9.00 0.14 11.04
CA GLN A 38 10.36 0.36 10.52
C GLN A 38 11.27 -0.88 10.71
N CYS A 39 10.71 -2.09 10.54
CA CYS A 39 11.43 -3.35 10.77
C CYS A 39 12.54 -3.61 9.73
N THR A 40 12.44 -3.04 8.52
CA THR A 40 13.47 -3.14 7.48
C THR A 40 13.80 -1.78 6.86
N THR A 41 14.95 -1.71 6.20
CA THR A 41 15.39 -0.55 5.38
C THR A 41 14.50 -0.31 4.14
N ALA A 42 13.52 -1.17 3.85
CA ALA A 42 12.55 -1.00 2.77
C ALA A 42 11.30 -0.20 3.20
N SER A 43 11.00 -0.11 4.50
CA SER A 43 9.91 0.69 5.08
C SER A 43 9.80 2.11 4.48
N ARG A 44 10.95 2.76 4.30
CA ARG A 44 11.09 4.10 3.70
C ARG A 44 10.54 4.26 2.28
N LEU A 45 10.34 3.17 1.52
CA LEU A 45 9.75 3.21 0.18
C LEU A 45 8.32 3.78 0.16
N PHE A 46 7.62 3.76 1.30
CA PHE A 46 6.25 4.25 1.44
C PHE A 46 6.12 5.41 2.45
N THR A 47 7.23 5.88 3.03
CA THR A 47 7.25 6.98 4.02
C THR A 47 8.18 8.15 3.64
N GLU A 48 9.08 7.97 2.67
CA GLU A 48 9.97 9.01 2.12
C GLU A 48 9.66 9.30 0.64
N VAL A 49 10.01 10.51 0.18
CA VAL A 49 10.00 10.88 -1.24
C VAL A 49 11.43 11.18 -1.70
N ASP A 50 11.86 10.57 -2.80
CA ASP A 50 13.18 10.84 -3.38
C ASP A 50 13.20 12.21 -4.08
N SER A 51 13.68 13.23 -3.36
CA SER A 51 13.78 14.61 -3.83
C SER A 51 14.64 14.78 -5.09
N ARG A 52 15.46 13.79 -5.48
CA ARG A 52 16.24 13.81 -6.72
C ARG A 52 15.36 13.64 -7.96
N GLU A 53 14.18 13.03 -7.83
CA GLU A 53 13.23 12.89 -8.94
C GLU A 53 12.27 14.09 -9.09
N GLN A 54 12.18 14.96 -8.09
CA GLN A 54 11.29 16.13 -8.11
C GLN A 54 11.47 17.02 -9.38
N PRO A 55 12.71 17.37 -9.82
CA PRO A 55 12.90 18.17 -11.03
C PRO A 55 12.54 17.46 -12.34
N LYS A 56 12.16 16.18 -12.32
CA LYS A 56 11.61 15.42 -13.46
C LYS A 56 10.08 15.38 -13.41
N LEU A 57 9.50 15.28 -12.21
CA LEU A 57 8.05 15.26 -12.01
C LEU A 57 7.43 16.61 -12.42
N GLU A 58 8.03 17.72 -11.98
CA GLU A 58 7.59 19.08 -12.34
C GLU A 58 7.53 19.31 -13.85
N ARG A 59 8.52 18.78 -14.61
CA ARG A 59 8.52 18.86 -16.09
C ARG A 59 7.39 18.08 -16.74
N ARG A 60 6.97 16.96 -16.15
CA ARG A 60 5.83 16.15 -16.65
C ARG A 60 4.50 16.86 -16.41
N HIS A 61 4.33 17.50 -15.25
CA HIS A 61 3.13 18.29 -14.96
C HIS A 61 3.01 19.57 -15.81
N LEU A 62 4.14 20.12 -16.30
CA LEU A 62 4.17 21.26 -17.24
C LEU A 62 4.01 20.86 -18.72
N GLN A 63 3.77 19.57 -19.01
CA GLN A 63 3.67 19.00 -20.36
C GLN A 63 2.37 18.20 -20.59
N ALA A 64 1.39 18.34 -19.69
CA ALA A 64 0.08 17.68 -19.72
C ALA A 64 -1.04 18.72 -19.70
#